data_AF-A0AAC9JA73-F1
#
_entry.id   AF-A0AAC9JA73-F1
#
_cell.length_a   1.000
_cell.length_b   1.000
_cell.length_c   1.000
_cell.angle_alpha   90.00
_cell.angle_beta   90.00
_cell.angle_gamma   90.00
#
_symmetry.space_group_name_H-M   'P 1'
#
loop_
_entity.id
_entity.type
_entity.pdbx_description
1 polymer ?
#
loop_
_entity_poly.entity_id
_entity_poly.type
_entity_poly.pdbx_seq_one_letter_code
_entity_poly.pdbx_strand_id
1 'polypeptide(L)'
;MYNDLTRQLLKQVKFEDGIILAEQAKYSVSDSFSTVEIYICDERVSYRVYGDAYSLAMLKWLQLSLLNKQNLSQISLENLILDFDLPQARYRNALQIVQLIEKINAAAI
;
A
#
# COMPACT_ATOMS: atom_id res chain seq x y z
N MET A 1 -7.48 17.88 -4.58
CA MET A 1 -6.46 17.74 -5.65
C MET A 1 -5.32 16.93 -5.06
N TYR A 2 -4.68 16.01 -5.78
CA TYR A 2 -3.59 15.18 -5.21
C TYR A 2 -2.36 16.03 -4.86
N ASN A 3 -1.71 15.76 -3.72
CA ASN A 3 -0.43 16.39 -3.38
C ASN A 3 0.73 15.85 -4.25
N ASP A 4 1.93 16.43 -4.11
CA ASP A 4 3.09 16.05 -4.92
C ASP A 4 3.52 14.60 -4.72
N LEU A 5 3.51 14.11 -3.47
CA LEU A 5 3.83 12.71 -3.16
C LEU A 5 2.91 11.76 -3.92
N THR A 6 1.60 11.98 -3.81
CA THR A 6 0.59 11.15 -4.49
C THR A 6 0.79 11.17 -6.00
N ARG A 7 1.01 12.37 -6.60
CA ARG A 7 1.27 12.51 -8.03
C ARG A 7 2.54 11.77 -8.47
N GLN A 8 3.61 11.84 -7.68
CA GLN A 8 4.88 11.19 -7.98
C GLN A 8 4.75 9.66 -7.92
N LEU A 9 4.08 9.13 -6.90
CA LEU A 9 3.85 7.69 -6.76
C LEU A 9 2.99 7.16 -7.91
N LEU A 10 1.91 7.86 -8.26
CA LEU A 10 1.05 7.47 -9.39
C LEU A 10 1.81 7.44 -10.72
N LYS A 11 2.76 8.35 -10.95
CA LYS A 11 3.63 8.32 -12.15
C LYS A 11 4.60 7.14 -12.18
N GLN A 12 4.89 6.53 -11.03
CA GLN A 12 5.80 5.39 -10.91
C GLN A 12 5.08 4.05 -11.00
N VAL A 13 3.75 4.03 -11.02
CA VAL A 13 2.97 2.80 -11.21
C VAL A 13 3.28 2.23 -12.59
N LYS A 14 3.68 0.97 -12.64
CA LYS A 14 3.96 0.26 -13.89
C LYS A 14 3.11 -0.99 -14.00
N PHE A 15 2.93 -1.47 -15.24
CA PHE A 15 2.21 -2.72 -15.49
C PHE A 15 2.83 -3.90 -14.71
N GLU A 16 4.16 -3.91 -14.61
CA GLU A 16 4.91 -4.95 -13.93
C GLU A 16 4.58 -5.02 -12.43
N ASP A 17 4.15 -3.93 -11.79
CA ASP A 17 3.78 -3.95 -10.38
C ASP A 17 2.63 -4.93 -10.07
N GLY A 18 1.82 -5.28 -11.08
CA GLY A 18 0.70 -6.23 -10.96
C GLY A 18 1.02 -7.68 -11.35
N ILE A 19 2.26 -7.99 -11.76
CA ILE A 19 2.69 -9.34 -12.11
C ILE A 19 3.00 -10.11 -10.81
N ILE A 20 2.24 -11.16 -10.56
CA ILE A 20 2.33 -11.97 -9.34
C ILE A 20 3.03 -13.29 -9.66
N LEU A 21 4.07 -13.61 -8.89
CA LEU A 21 4.80 -14.88 -8.94
C LEU A 21 4.12 -15.93 -8.03
N ALA A 22 4.34 -17.21 -8.29
CA ALA A 22 3.67 -18.29 -7.57
C ALA A 22 4.09 -18.37 -6.09
N GLU A 23 5.31 -17.94 -5.80
CA GLU A 23 5.95 -18.01 -4.49
C GLU A 23 5.56 -16.85 -3.58
N GLN A 24 4.86 -15.83 -4.09
CA GLN A 24 4.51 -14.65 -3.32
C GLN A 24 3.37 -14.95 -2.32
N ALA A 25 3.62 -14.65 -1.04
CA ALA A 25 2.60 -14.66 -0.01
C ALA A 25 1.64 -13.49 -0.21
N LYS A 26 0.33 -13.77 -0.17
CA LYS A 26 -0.73 -12.78 -0.35
C LYS A 26 -1.17 -12.20 1.00
N TYR A 27 -1.23 -10.87 1.07
CA TYR A 27 -1.87 -10.12 2.14
C TYR A 27 -2.96 -9.24 1.55
N SER A 28 -4.12 -9.18 2.20
CA SER A 28 -5.26 -8.42 1.68
C SER A 28 -6.12 -7.82 2.79
N VAL A 29 -6.65 -6.64 2.51
CA VAL A 29 -7.66 -5.94 3.30
C VAL A 29 -8.75 -5.48 2.34
N SER A 30 -10.00 -5.75 2.70
CA SER A 30 -11.18 -5.39 1.92
C SER A 30 -12.23 -4.77 2.81
N ASP A 31 -12.97 -3.80 2.27
CA ASP A 31 -14.22 -3.31 2.82
C ASP A 31 -15.30 -3.29 1.71
N SER A 32 -16.44 -2.64 1.95
CA SER A 32 -17.52 -2.55 0.97
C SER A 32 -17.23 -1.65 -0.24
N PHE A 33 -16.11 -0.93 -0.26
CA PHE A 33 -15.77 0.07 -1.27
C PHE A 33 -14.46 -0.22 -2.01
N SER A 34 -13.50 -0.86 -1.34
CA SER A 34 -12.19 -1.15 -1.90
C SER A 34 -11.57 -2.42 -1.35
N THR A 35 -10.71 -3.01 -2.19
CA THR A 35 -9.82 -4.12 -1.84
C THR A 35 -8.40 -3.72 -2.20
N VAL A 36 -7.51 -3.79 -1.21
CA VAL A 36 -6.07 -3.62 -1.39
C VAL A 36 -5.38 -4.96 -1.15
N GLU A 37 -4.48 -5.34 -2.04
CA GLU A 37 -3.75 -6.60 -2.00
C GLU A 37 -2.27 -6.33 -2.25
N ILE A 38 -1.41 -7.00 -1.47
CA ILE A 38 0.03 -7.00 -1.67
C ILE A 38 0.56 -8.43 -1.59
N TYR A 39 1.56 -8.70 -2.42
CA TYR A 39 2.12 -10.01 -2.69
C TYR A 39 3.63 -9.89 -2.48
N ILE A 40 4.19 -10.70 -1.58
CA ILE A 40 5.57 -10.53 -1.11
C ILE A 40 6.33 -11.85 -1.24
N CYS A 41 7.50 -11.79 -1.88
CA CYS A 41 8.56 -12.79 -1.79
C CYS A 41 9.92 -12.07 -1.73
N ASP A 42 11.01 -12.82 -1.56
CA ASP A 42 12.37 -12.25 -1.44
C ASP A 42 12.79 -11.41 -2.65
N GLU A 43 12.34 -11.79 -3.85
CA GLU A 43 12.74 -11.14 -5.10
C GLU A 43 11.83 -9.98 -5.50
N ARG A 44 10.58 -9.96 -5.02
CA ARG A 44 9.54 -9.08 -5.57
C ARG A 44 8.43 -8.76 -4.59
N VAL A 45 7.99 -7.51 -4.65
CA VAL A 45 6.73 -7.05 -4.06
C VAL A 45 5.80 -6.60 -5.20
N SER A 46 4.63 -7.22 -5.28
CA SER A 46 3.59 -6.90 -6.28
C SER A 46 2.30 -6.49 -5.58
N TYR A 47 1.42 -5.74 -6.23
CA TYR A 47 0.17 -5.31 -5.60
C TYR A 47 -1.00 -5.27 -6.59
N ARG A 48 -2.22 -5.33 -6.06
CA ARG A 48 -3.46 -5.10 -6.79
C ARG A 48 -4.37 -4.20 -5.98
N VAL A 49 -5.13 -3.37 -6.69
CA VAL A 49 -6.10 -2.48 -6.07
C VAL A 49 -7.40 -2.50 -6.85
N TYR A 50 -8.49 -2.71 -6.12
CA TYR A 50 -9.81 -2.27 -6.52
C TYR A 50 -10.17 -1.10 -5.62
N GLY A 51 -10.10 0.12 -6.12
CA GLY A 51 -10.24 1.31 -5.30
C GLY A 51 -9.89 2.59 -6.05
N ASP A 52 -9.61 3.66 -5.31
CA ASP A 52 -9.28 4.96 -5.88
C ASP A 52 -7.76 5.20 -5.99
N ALA A 53 -7.38 6.33 -6.60
CA ALA A 53 -5.98 6.65 -6.84
C ALA A 53 -5.16 6.88 -5.55
N TYR A 54 -5.78 7.25 -4.43
CA TYR A 54 -5.06 7.31 -3.15
C TYR A 54 -4.68 5.91 -2.68
N SER A 55 -5.61 4.94 -2.78
CA SER A 55 -5.30 3.54 -2.46
C SER A 55 -4.19 2.99 -3.37
N LEU A 56 -4.24 3.30 -4.67
CA LEU A 56 -3.18 2.93 -5.62
C LEU A 56 -1.82 3.55 -5.25
N ALA A 57 -1.80 4.86 -4.96
CA ALA A 57 -0.57 5.57 -4.60
C ALA A 57 0.02 5.04 -3.29
N MET A 58 -0.81 4.80 -2.27
CA MET A 58 -0.34 4.26 -0.99
C MET A 58 0.16 2.82 -1.10
N LEU A 59 -0.45 1.97 -1.95
CA LEU A 59 0.11 0.66 -2.24
C LEU A 59 1.44 0.73 -2.97
N LYS A 60 1.59 1.68 -3.92
CA LYS A 60 2.88 1.92 -4.57
C LYS A 60 3.95 2.37 -3.57
N TRP A 61 3.60 3.26 -2.65
CA TRP A 61 4.48 3.65 -1.56
C TRP A 61 4.87 2.45 -0.70
N LEU A 62 3.90 1.64 -0.26
CA LEU A 62 4.14 0.46 0.57
C LEU A 62 5.05 -0.56 -0.15
N GLN A 63 4.82 -0.79 -1.45
CA GLN A 63 5.68 -1.63 -2.29
C GLN A 63 7.14 -1.15 -2.24
N LEU A 64 7.37 0.15 -2.49
CA LEU A 64 8.71 0.73 -2.45
C LEU A 64 9.33 0.66 -1.06
N SER A 65 8.55 0.91 0.00
CA SER A 65 9.02 0.83 1.38
C SER A 65 9.46 -0.60 1.75
N LEU A 66 8.70 -1.62 1.36
CA LEU A 66 9.05 -3.02 1.58
C LEU A 66 10.30 -3.42 0.78
N LEU A 67 10.39 -3.05 -0.49
CA LEU A 67 11.58 -3.32 -1.33
C LEU A 67 12.85 -2.66 -0.75
N ASN A 68 12.72 -1.47 -0.18
CA ASN A 68 13.81 -0.76 0.49
C ASN A 68 14.06 -1.21 1.94
N LYS A 69 13.38 -2.27 2.40
CA LYS A 69 13.49 -2.81 3.77
C LYS A 69 13.28 -1.74 4.85
N GLN A 70 12.39 -0.78 4.60
CA GLN A 70 12.02 0.23 5.58
C GLN A 70 11.31 -0.43 6.76
N ASN A 71 11.56 0.07 7.97
CA ASN A 71 10.85 -0.41 9.15
C ASN A 71 9.43 0.19 9.17
N LEU A 72 8.42 -0.67 8.99
CA LEU A 72 7.01 -0.27 8.94
C LEU A 72 6.31 -0.34 10.30
N SER A 73 6.97 -0.83 11.36
CA SER A 73 6.36 -1.01 12.69
C SER A 73 5.92 0.30 13.36
N GLN A 74 6.44 1.44 12.90
CA GLN A 74 6.17 2.77 13.46
C GLN A 74 5.22 3.62 12.58
N ILE A 75 4.70 3.06 11.49
CA ILE A 75 3.79 3.81 10.61
C ILE A 75 2.41 3.88 11.26
N SER A 76 1.98 5.09 11.61
CA SER A 76 0.64 5.35 12.14
C SER A 76 -0.32 5.83 11.05
N LEU A 77 -1.62 5.79 11.37
CA LEU A 77 -2.68 6.33 10.52
C LEU A 77 -2.49 7.84 10.27
N GLU A 78 -2.13 8.58 11.32
CA GLU A 78 -1.93 10.03 11.27
C GLU A 78 -0.79 10.41 10.33
N ASN A 79 0.31 9.65 10.36
CA ASN A 79 1.44 9.87 9.46
C ASN A 79 1.00 9.73 8.00
N LEU A 80 0.26 8.68 7.66
CA LEU A 80 -0.24 8.49 6.30
C LEU A 80 -1.23 9.57 5.88
N ILE A 81 -2.10 10.02 6.78
CA ILE A 81 -3.04 11.12 6.50
C ILE A 81 -2.28 12.40 6.17
N LEU A 82 -1.26 12.74 6.95
CA LEU A 82 -0.45 13.94 6.77
C LEU A 82 0.41 13.86 5.52
N ASP A 83 1.14 12.75 5.31
CA ASP A 83 2.06 12.57 4.19
C ASP A 83 1.34 12.62 2.83
N PHE A 84 0.14 12.02 2.76
CA PHE A 84 -0.66 11.99 1.53
C PHE A 84 -1.63 13.17 1.41
N ASP A 85 -1.68 14.07 2.41
CA ASP A 85 -2.63 15.17 2.51
C ASP A 85 -4.06 14.68 2.20
N LEU A 86 -4.47 13.64 2.92
CA LEU A 86 -5.73 12.95 2.65
C LEU A 86 -6.90 13.85 3.02
N PRO A 87 -7.91 14.02 2.14
CA PRO A 87 -9.18 14.57 2.59
C PRO A 87 -9.86 13.56 3.52
N GLN A 88 -10.63 14.06 4.50
CA GLN A 88 -11.29 13.23 5.52
C GLN A 88 -12.09 12.05 4.95
N ALA A 89 -12.75 12.24 3.79
CA ALA A 89 -13.50 11.20 3.08
C ALA A 89 -12.63 10.01 2.60
N ARG A 90 -11.30 10.12 2.66
CA ARG A 90 -10.32 9.11 2.22
C ARG A 90 -9.49 8.54 3.36
N TYR A 91 -9.75 8.91 4.62
CA TYR A 91 -9.03 8.34 5.78
C TYR A 91 -9.14 6.83 5.87
N ARG A 92 -10.27 6.26 5.42
CA ARG A 92 -10.45 4.81 5.32
C ARG A 92 -9.35 4.13 4.49
N ASN A 93 -8.84 4.81 3.45
CA ASN A 93 -7.81 4.25 2.57
C ASN A 93 -6.50 4.10 3.36
N ALA A 94 -6.13 5.07 4.19
CA ALA A 94 -4.96 4.95 5.06
C ALA A 94 -5.15 3.87 6.14
N LEU A 95 -6.35 3.75 6.70
CA LEU A 95 -6.67 2.68 7.65
C LEU A 95 -6.47 1.28 7.03
N GLN A 96 -6.92 1.07 5.79
CA GLN A 96 -6.69 -0.20 5.08
C GLN A 96 -5.20 -0.51 4.91
N ILE A 97 -4.37 0.52 4.68
CA ILE A 97 -2.91 0.36 4.53
C ILE A 97 -2.26 0.01 5.86
N VAL A 98 -2.65 0.66 6.97
CA VAL A 98 -2.16 0.30 8.32
C VAL A 98 -2.52 -1.15 8.64
N GLN A 99 -3.77 -1.55 8.43
CA GLN A 99 -4.21 -2.94 8.64
C GLN A 99 -3.42 -3.94 7.77
N LEU A 100 -3.07 -3.54 6.55
CA LEU A 100 -2.25 -4.38 5.67
C LEU A 100 -0.83 -4.53 6.21
N ILE A 101 -0.23 -3.45 6.71
CA ILE A 101 1.08 -3.46 7.38
C ILE A 101 1.05 -4.36 8.62
N GLU A 102 0.01 -4.25 9.46
CA GLU A 102 -0.16 -5.11 10.64
C GLU A 102 -0.18 -6.59 10.27
N LYS A 103 -0.92 -6.96 9.22
CA LYS A 103 -0.97 -8.35 8.72
C LYS A 103 0.39 -8.85 8.22
N ILE A 104 1.16 -8.00 7.53
CA ILE A 104 2.50 -8.34 7.07
C ILE A 104 3.43 -8.56 8.27
N ASN A 105 3.43 -7.63 9.22
CA ASN A 105 4.27 -7.71 10.42
C ASN A 105 3.96 -8.94 11.27
N ALA A 106 2.68 -9.29 11.42
CA ALA A 106 2.27 -10.48 12.17
C ALA A 106 2.75 -11.80 11.54
N ALA A 107 2.99 -11.83 10.23
CA ALA A 107 3.50 -13.00 9.53
C ALA A 107 5.05 -13.08 9.48
N ALA A 108 5.75 -12.02 9.88
CA ALA A 108 7.21 -11.97 9.96
C ALA A 108 7.77 -12.46 11.31
N ILE A 109 6.88 -12.89 12.22
CA ILE A 109 7.18 -13.42 13.57
C ILE A 109 7.32 -14.94 13.52
#